data_AF-A0AAV7Y072-F1
#
_entry.id   AF-A0AAV7Y072-F1
#
_cell.length_a   1.000
_cell.length_b   1.000
_cell.length_c   1.000
_cell.angle_alpha   90.00
_cell.angle_beta   90.00
_cell.angle_gamma   90.00
#
_symmetry.space_group_name_H-M   'P 1'
#
loop_
_entity.id
_entity.type
_entity.pdbx_description
1 polymer ?
#
loop_
_entity_poly.entity_id
_entity_poly.type
_entity_poly.pdbx_seq_one_letter_code
_entity_poly.pdbx_strand_id
1 'polypeptide(L)' 'MYGVLNRRHGRVLAGDMAEGSGATFNVTAVLPVVESFDFAAEIRKQTSGQASPQLVFSHWEVSLF' A
#
# COMPACT_ATOMS: atom_id res chain seq x y z
N MET A 1 1.34 7.38 4.93
CA MET A 1 0.88 6.18 4.20
C MET A 1 0.64 6.49 2.72
N TYR A 2 -0.41 7.22 2.34
CA TYR A 2 -0.69 7.57 0.93
C TYR A 2 0.46 8.26 0.19
N GLY A 3 1.19 9.15 0.85
CA GLY A 3 2.39 9.78 0.25
C GLY A 3 3.53 8.81 -0.09
N VAL A 4 3.63 7.65 0.61
CA VAL A 4 4.60 6.60 0.28
C VAL A 4 4.17 5.86 -0.99
N LEU A 5 2.87 5.55 -1.10
CA LEU A 5 2.30 4.93 -2.31
C LEU A 5 2.46 5.85 -3.54
N ASN A 6 2.07 7.11 -3.43
CA ASN A 6 2.10 8.05 -4.56
C ASN A 6 3.51 8.26 -5.12
N ARG A 7 4.53 8.37 -4.26
CA ARG A 7 5.94 8.52 -4.69
C ARG A 7 6.49 7.31 -5.45
N ARG A 8 5.82 6.16 -5.32
CA ARG A 8 6.21 4.87 -5.88
C ARG A 8 5.26 4.44 -7.00
N HIS A 9 4.51 5.39 -7.57
CA HIS A 9 3.51 5.15 -8.63
C HIS A 9 2.42 4.14 -8.22
N GLY A 10 2.13 4.03 -6.93
CA GLY A 10 1.07 3.18 -6.41
C GLY A 10 -0.30 3.83 -6.60
N ARG A 11 -1.33 3.00 -6.83
CA ARG A 11 -2.72 3.42 -7.01
C ARG A 11 -3.63 2.72 -6.01
N VAL A 12 -4.33 3.50 -5.20
CA VAL A 12 -5.32 3.00 -4.25
C VAL A 12 -6.55 2.54 -5.02
N LEU A 13 -7.00 1.31 -4.74
CA LEU A 13 -8.19 0.70 -5.34
C LEU A 13 -9.40 0.83 -4.43
N ALA A 14 -9.20 0.62 -3.12
CA ALA A 14 -10.25 0.66 -2.13
C ALA A 14 -9.67 0.99 -0.75
N GLY A 15 -10.50 1.57 0.11
CA GLY A 15 -10.21 1.74 1.53
C GLY A 15 -11.49 1.53 2.33
N ASP A 16 -11.43 0.69 3.37
CA ASP A 16 -12.58 0.37 4.21
C ASP A 16 -12.17 0.15 5.67
N MET A 17 -13.11 0.36 6.58
CA MET A 17 -12.94 -0.02 7.98
C MET A 17 -13.15 -1.52 8.13
N ALA A 18 -12.26 -2.19 8.86
CA ALA A 18 -12.45 -3.61 9.13
C ALA A 18 -13.74 -3.83 9.95
N GLU A 19 -14.65 -4.68 9.45
CA GLU A 19 -15.86 -5.06 10.19
C GLU A 19 -15.50 -5.80 11.49
N GLY A 20 -16.23 -5.51 12.57
CA GLY A 20 -16.15 -6.25 13.84
C GLY A 20 -15.12 -5.76 14.86
N SER A 21 -14.18 -4.89 14.51
CA SER A 21 -13.38 -4.16 15.50
C SER A 21 -12.87 -2.84 14.91
N GLY A 22 -13.48 -1.71 15.30
CA GLY A 22 -13.25 -0.37 14.75
C GLY A 22 -11.87 0.25 14.98
N ALA A 23 -10.79 -0.55 14.95
CA ALA A 23 -9.42 -0.13 15.21
C ALA A 23 -8.50 -0.17 13.99
N THR A 24 -8.90 -0.82 12.88
CA THR A 24 -8.04 -0.97 11.70
C THR A 24 -8.74 -0.48 10.43
N PHE A 25 -8.02 0.34 9.67
CA PHE A 25 -8.43 0.80 8.36
C PHE A 25 -7.60 0.08 7.30
N ASN A 26 -8.26 -0.68 6.43
CA ASN A 26 -7.62 -1.46 5.39
C ASN A 26 -7.58 -0.65 4.10
N VAL A 27 -6.43 -0.67 3.42
CA VAL A 27 -6.27 -0.06 2.11
C VAL A 27 -5.74 -1.09 1.14
N THR A 28 -6.47 -1.29 0.06
CA THR A 28 -6.04 -2.11 -1.07
C THR A 28 -5.47 -1.18 -2.13
N ALA A 29 -4.22 -1.42 -2.54
CA ALA A 29 -3.54 -0.64 -3.56
C ALA A 29 -2.70 -1.56 -4.46
N VAL A 30 -2.49 -1.14 -5.70
CA VAL A 30 -1.50 -1.73 -6.60
C VAL A 30 -0.23 -0.88 -6.59
N LEU A 31 0.91 -1.54 -6.77
CA LEU A 31 2.24 -0.93 -6.76
C LEU A 31 3.10 -1.65 -7.80
N PRO A 32 3.86 -0.95 -8.66
CA PRO A 32 4.80 -1.61 -9.56
C PRO A 32 5.82 -2.45 -8.78
N VAL A 33 6.10 -3.66 -9.24
CA VAL A 33 7.00 -4.60 -8.55
C VAL A 33 8.39 -3.98 -8.34
N VAL A 34 8.91 -3.25 -9.34
CA VAL A 34 10.20 -2.55 -9.26
C VAL A 34 10.23 -1.46 -8.17
N GLU A 35 9.07 -0.88 -7.86
CA GLU A 35 8.93 0.15 -6.84
C GLU A 35 8.55 -0.43 -5.46
N SER A 36 8.43 -1.76 -5.33
CA SER A 36 8.04 -2.42 -4.07
C SER A 36 9.22 -2.69 -3.13
N PHE A 37 10.46 -2.63 -3.63
CA PHE A 37 11.65 -2.79 -2.79
C PHE A 37 11.69 -1.72 -1.69
N ASP A 38 11.99 -2.15 -0.47
CA ASP A 38 11.99 -1.34 0.76
C ASP A 38 10.66 -0.68 1.15
N PHE A 39 9.58 -0.89 0.39
CA PHE A 39 8.26 -0.30 0.67
C PHE A 39 7.81 -0.61 2.10
N ALA A 40 7.98 -1.87 2.52
CA ALA A 40 7.51 -2.33 3.82
C ALA A 40 8.28 -1.70 5.00
N ALA A 41 9.56 -1.39 4.82
CA ALA A 41 10.36 -0.69 5.82
C ALA A 41 9.99 0.80 5.85
N GLU A 42 9.88 1.43 4.69
CA GLU A 42 9.54 2.85 4.59
C GLU A 42 8.15 3.17 5.15
N ILE A 43 7.13 2.40 4.77
CA ILE A 43 5.75 2.67 5.23
C ILE A 43 5.60 2.47 6.73
N ARG A 44 6.30 1.48 7.32
CA ARG A 44 6.35 1.30 8.78
C ARG A 44 7.05 2.49 9.43
N LYS A 45 8.21 2.91 8.93
CA LYS A 45 8.93 4.09 9.44
C LYS A 45 8.06 5.35 9.41
N GLN A 46 7.36 5.59 8.30
CA GLN A 46 6.50 6.77 8.09
C GLN A 46 5.20 6.73 8.89
N THR A 47 4.87 5.61 9.52
CA THR A 47 3.66 5.44 10.33
C THR A 47 3.98 5.04 11.77
N SER A 48 5.23 5.16 12.20
CA SER A 48 5.69 4.72 13.52
C SER A 48 5.30 3.26 13.83
N GLY A 49 5.31 2.40 12.80
CA GLY A 49 4.97 0.98 12.87
C GLY A 49 3.47 0.66 12.82
N GLN A 50 2.59 1.66 12.77
CA GLN A 50 1.13 1.44 12.82
C GLN A 50 0.58 0.81 11.53
N ALA A 51 1.21 1.02 10.38
CA ALA A 51 0.82 0.34 9.14
C ALA A 51 1.55 -1.00 8.99
N SER A 52 0.78 -2.07 8.76
CA SER A 52 1.31 -3.39 8.42
C SER A 52 1.02 -3.73 6.96
N PRO A 53 1.99 -3.55 6.04
CA PRO A 53 1.79 -3.85 4.63
C PRO A 53 1.88 -5.37 4.37
N GLN A 54 1.06 -5.84 3.44
CA GLN A 54 1.17 -7.16 2.83
C GLN A 54 1.41 -6.98 1.33
N LEU A 55 2.50 -7.57 0.82
CA LEU A 55 2.81 -7.55 -0.60
C LEU A 55 2.42 -8.90 -1.19
N VAL A 56 1.38 -8.88 -2.03
CA VAL A 56 0.84 -10.05 -2.71
C VAL A 56 0.83 -9.74 -4.21
N PHE A 57 1.33 -10.65 -5.02
CA PHE A 57 1.26 -10.51 -6.47
C PHE A 57 -0.21 -10.53 -6.92
N SER A 58 -0.63 -9.53 -7.70
CA SER A 58 -1.98 -9.46 -8.28
C SER A 58 -1.97 -9.78 -9.77
N HIS A 59 -1.27 -8.97 -10.57
CA HIS A 59 -1.20 -9.05 -12.04
C HIS A 59 -0.08 -8.15 -12.60
N TRP A 60 0.06 -8.14 -13.92
CA TRP A 60 0.78 -7.10 -14.67
C TRP A 60 -0.19 -6.05 -15.21
N GLU A 61 0.25 -4.81 -15.32
CA GLU A 61 -0.52 -3.71 -15.91
C GLU A 61 0.39 -2.94 -16.86
N VAL A 62 -0.14 -2.53 -18.02
CA VAL A 62 0.58 -1.63 -18.91
C VAL A 62 0.39 -0.22 -18.37
N SER A 63 1.48 0.38 -17.88
CA SER A 63 1.47 1.79 -17.56
C SER A 63 1.54 2.58 -18.87
N LEU A 64 0.44 3.22 -19.25
CA LEU A 64 0.47 4.26 -20.27
C LEU A 64 1.00 5.51 -19.59
N PHE A 65 2.12 6.02 -20.10
CA PHE A 65 2.74 7.27 -19.65
C PHE A 65 1.76 8.45 -19.72
#